data_AF-A0A822AMT4-F1
#
_entry.id   AF-A0A822AMT4-F1
#
_cell.length_a   1.000
_cell.length_b   1.000
_cell.length_c   1.000
_cell.angle_alpha   90.00
_cell.angle_beta   90.00
_cell.angle_gamma   90.00
#
_symmetry.space_group_name_H-M   'P 1'
#
loop_
_entity.id
_entity.type
_entity.pdbx_description
1 polymer ?
#
loop_
_entity_poly.entity_id
_entity_poly.type
_entity_poly.pdbx_seq_one_letter_code
_entity_poly.pdbx_strand_id
1 'polypeptide(L)'
;MFIQRHVEPLAEHYRSMSIKPFHMNMTLWWNNCHEMMMIGIHKRNRQIGEEKLKFQAHIVEQWHQRRRSDQQRILKLAKQRRIHQIYVEQEWQNREKYIYGERGPWWNEQNSKERHWKLSDRENIHRMRCKLIENNDFNKHDEASRLRDNLGVDSMDESRQSLLEESLKNKHLLIQQEILHGNSFDEQELLDIANETQALLLEEKEKM
;
A
#
# COMPACT_ATOMS: atom_id res chain seq x y z
N MET A 1 -55.21 -61.40 -53.63
CA MET A 1 -55.75 -61.44 -52.25
C MET A 1 -55.03 -62.48 -51.36
N PHE A 2 -53.70 -62.58 -51.38
CA PHE A 2 -52.95 -63.45 -50.45
C PHE A 2 -52.04 -62.64 -49.53
N ILE A 3 -51.26 -61.72 -50.13
CA ILE A 3 -50.36 -60.80 -49.41
C ILE A 3 -51.13 -60.00 -48.32
N GLN A 4 -52.20 -59.30 -48.70
CA GLN A 4 -53.00 -58.52 -47.75
C GLN A 4 -53.71 -59.35 -46.67
N ARG A 5 -54.08 -60.60 -46.97
CA ARG A 5 -54.88 -61.44 -46.05
C ARG A 5 -54.04 -62.27 -45.09
N HIS A 6 -52.83 -62.66 -45.50
CA HIS A 6 -52.01 -63.60 -44.73
C HIS A 6 -50.62 -63.04 -44.41
N VAL A 7 -49.96 -62.36 -45.34
CA VAL A 7 -48.60 -61.85 -45.12
C VAL A 7 -48.61 -60.58 -44.27
N GLU A 8 -49.50 -59.65 -44.57
CA GLU A 8 -49.63 -58.37 -43.86
C GLU A 8 -49.93 -58.54 -42.35
N PRO A 9 -50.92 -59.36 -41.92
CA PRO A 9 -51.18 -59.54 -40.49
C PRO A 9 -50.05 -60.27 -39.75
N LEU A 10 -49.37 -61.23 -40.40
CA LEU A 10 -48.19 -61.90 -39.81
C LEU A 10 -47.02 -60.93 -39.67
N ALA A 11 -46.78 -60.09 -40.67
CA ALA A 11 -45.77 -59.06 -40.62
C ALA A 11 -46.08 -58.00 -39.54
N GLU A 12 -47.35 -57.59 -39.41
CA GLU A 12 -47.78 -56.65 -38.39
C GLU A 12 -47.67 -57.23 -36.98
N HIS A 13 -48.01 -58.51 -36.81
CA HIS A 13 -47.82 -59.23 -35.55
C HIS A 13 -46.34 -59.35 -35.17
N TYR A 14 -45.45 -59.66 -36.13
CA TYR A 14 -44.02 -59.68 -35.88
C TYR A 14 -43.48 -58.28 -35.52
N ARG A 15 -43.90 -57.24 -36.26
CA ARG A 15 -43.53 -55.85 -35.97
C ARG A 15 -44.01 -55.43 -34.58
N SER A 16 -45.20 -55.84 -34.17
CA SER A 16 -45.75 -55.49 -32.86
C SER A 16 -45.09 -56.24 -31.70
N MET A 17 -44.75 -57.52 -31.88
CA MET A 17 -44.11 -58.32 -30.83
C MET A 17 -42.61 -58.07 -30.71
N SER A 18 -41.91 -57.74 -31.80
CA SER A 18 -40.44 -57.67 -31.80
C SER A 18 -39.93 -56.24 -31.99
N ILE A 19 -40.39 -55.56 -33.03
CA ILE A 19 -39.84 -54.26 -33.44
C ILE A 19 -40.31 -53.13 -32.51
N LYS A 20 -41.60 -53.08 -32.15
CA LYS A 20 -42.11 -52.04 -31.23
C LYS A 20 -41.45 -52.08 -29.84
N PRO A 21 -41.34 -53.24 -29.14
CA PRO A 21 -40.68 -53.30 -27.85
C PRO A 21 -39.19 -52.97 -27.92
N PHE A 22 -38.51 -53.39 -28.99
CA PHE A 22 -37.11 -53.02 -29.22
C PHE A 22 -36.94 -51.51 -29.34
N HIS A 23 -37.77 -50.83 -30.14
CA HIS A 23 -37.74 -49.37 -30.25
C HIS A 23 -38.05 -48.69 -28.91
N MET A 24 -39.03 -49.18 -28.16
CA MET A 24 -39.35 -48.61 -26.83
C MET A 24 -38.16 -48.74 -25.86
N ASN A 25 -37.52 -49.91 -25.81
CA ASN A 25 -36.35 -50.13 -24.96
C ASN A 25 -35.17 -49.27 -25.40
N MET A 26 -34.95 -49.12 -26.71
CA MET A 26 -33.91 -48.25 -27.25
C MET A 26 -34.14 -46.78 -26.86
N THR A 27 -35.37 -46.28 -27.00
CA THR A 27 -35.75 -44.92 -26.59
C THR A 27 -35.53 -44.72 -25.10
N LEU A 28 -35.97 -45.67 -24.27
CA LEU A 28 -35.76 -45.62 -22.82
C LEU A 28 -34.26 -45.60 -22.47
N TRP A 29 -33.46 -46.42 -23.14
CA TRP A 29 -32.03 -46.47 -22.92
C TRP A 29 -31.34 -45.14 -23.26
N TRP A 30 -31.62 -44.56 -24.42
CA TRP A 30 -31.07 -43.25 -24.80
C TRP A 30 -31.50 -42.13 -23.86
N ASN A 31 -32.77 -42.14 -23.42
CA ASN A 31 -33.26 -41.17 -22.44
C ASN A 31 -32.50 -41.29 -21.11
N ASN A 32 -32.33 -42.52 -20.60
CA ASN A 32 -31.55 -42.76 -19.38
C ASN A 32 -30.10 -42.30 -19.53
N CYS A 33 -29.45 -42.58 -20.66
CA CYS A 33 -28.09 -42.10 -20.93
C CYS A 33 -28.00 -40.57 -20.92
N HIS A 34 -28.98 -39.90 -21.53
CA HIS A 34 -29.05 -38.44 -21.55
C HIS A 34 -29.29 -37.86 -20.15
N GLU A 35 -30.20 -38.45 -19.37
CA GLU A 35 -30.47 -38.04 -17.99
C GLU A 35 -29.23 -38.20 -17.10
N MET A 36 -28.55 -39.35 -17.16
CA MET A 36 -27.32 -39.58 -16.39
C MET A 36 -26.22 -38.59 -16.77
N MET A 37 -26.09 -38.26 -18.07
CA MET A 37 -25.17 -37.23 -18.53
C MET A 37 -25.51 -35.87 -17.93
N MET A 38 -26.78 -35.45 -17.98
CA MET A 38 -27.22 -34.18 -17.42
C MET A 38 -26.99 -34.10 -15.91
N ILE A 39 -27.30 -35.16 -15.16
CA ILE A 39 -27.03 -35.24 -13.73
C ILE A 39 -25.53 -35.10 -13.46
N GLY A 40 -24.68 -35.77 -14.25
CA GLY A 40 -23.23 -35.66 -14.15
C GLY A 40 -22.75 -34.22 -14.36
N ILE A 41 -23.27 -33.53 -15.38
CA ILE A 41 -22.95 -32.13 -15.68
C ILE A 41 -23.38 -31.22 -14.52
N HIS A 42 -24.60 -31.35 -14.01
CA HIS A 42 -25.09 -30.53 -12.90
C HIS A 42 -24.28 -30.77 -11.63
N LYS A 43 -23.94 -32.02 -11.31
CA LYS A 43 -23.11 -32.36 -10.15
C LYS A 43 -21.71 -31.75 -10.28
N ARG A 44 -21.07 -31.87 -11.44
CA ARG A 44 -19.76 -31.25 -11.71
C ARG A 44 -19.82 -29.74 -11.54
N ASN A 45 -20.81 -29.08 -12.14
CA ASN A 45 -20.94 -27.62 -12.07
C ASN A 45 -21.16 -27.14 -10.63
N ARG A 46 -21.96 -27.88 -9.86
CA ARG A 46 -22.15 -27.62 -8.43
C ARG A 46 -20.84 -27.74 -7.65
N GLN A 47 -20.10 -28.83 -7.85
CA GLN A 47 -18.81 -29.04 -7.17
C GLN A 47 -17.80 -27.94 -7.52
N ILE A 48 -17.71 -27.53 -8.79
CA ILE A 48 -16.83 -26.42 -9.19
C ILE A 48 -17.21 -25.13 -8.44
N GLY A 49 -18.50 -24.83 -8.31
CA GLY A 49 -18.98 -23.67 -7.55
C GLY A 49 -18.63 -23.77 -6.05
N GLU A 50 -18.86 -24.92 -5.44
CA GLU A 50 -18.55 -25.17 -4.02
C GLU A 50 -17.05 -25.05 -3.74
N GLU A 51 -16.20 -25.67 -4.57
CA GLU A 51 -14.74 -25.60 -4.42
C GLU A 51 -14.20 -24.18 -4.67
N LYS A 52 -14.76 -23.44 -5.63
CA LYS A 52 -14.41 -22.03 -5.84
C LYS A 52 -14.71 -21.18 -4.61
N LEU A 53 -15.86 -21.39 -3.97
CA LEU A 53 -16.23 -20.69 -2.73
C LEU A 53 -15.31 -21.07 -1.57
N LYS A 54 -14.97 -22.35 -1.41
CA LYS A 54 -14.02 -22.80 -0.39
C LYS A 54 -12.64 -22.19 -0.59
N PHE A 55 -12.13 -22.18 -1.82
CA PHE A 55 -10.85 -21.55 -2.15
C PHE A 55 -10.86 -20.06 -1.82
N GLN A 56 -11.93 -19.36 -2.20
CA GLN A 56 -12.08 -17.94 -1.91
C GLN A 56 -12.05 -17.66 -0.40
N ALA A 57 -12.82 -18.41 0.39
CA ALA A 57 -12.92 -18.19 1.84
C ALA A 57 -11.65 -18.60 2.61
N HIS A 58 -11.05 -19.75 2.26
CA HIS A 58 -9.95 -20.32 3.05
C HIS A 58 -8.57 -19.81 2.63
N ILE A 59 -8.39 -19.44 1.36
CA ILE A 59 -7.08 -19.07 0.84
C ILE A 59 -7.07 -17.58 0.51
N VAL A 60 -7.96 -17.12 -0.36
CA VAL A 60 -7.92 -15.74 -0.88
C VAL A 60 -8.23 -14.73 0.23
N GLU A 61 -9.34 -14.90 0.94
CA GLU A 61 -9.75 -13.98 1.99
C GLU A 61 -8.79 -13.99 3.19
N GLN A 62 -8.28 -15.17 3.58
CA GLN A 62 -7.28 -15.30 4.64
C GLN A 62 -5.98 -14.58 4.28
N TRP A 63 -5.52 -14.72 3.03
CA TRP A 63 -4.35 -13.98 2.54
C TRP A 63 -4.59 -12.47 2.58
N HIS A 64 -5.73 -11.99 2.09
CA HIS A 64 -6.08 -10.57 2.15
C HIS A 64 -6.17 -10.04 3.60
N GLN A 65 -6.74 -10.83 4.51
CA GLN A 65 -6.83 -10.48 5.92
C GLN A 65 -5.44 -10.39 6.55
N ARG A 66 -4.57 -11.37 6.28
CA ARG A 66 -3.18 -11.36 6.74
C ARG A 66 -2.43 -10.15 6.22
N ARG A 67 -2.53 -9.85 4.91
CA ARG A 67 -1.91 -8.68 4.29
C ARG A 67 -2.36 -7.37 4.95
N ARG A 68 -3.67 -7.19 5.17
CA ARG A 68 -4.22 -6.00 5.85
C ARG A 68 -3.67 -5.88 7.28
N SER A 69 -3.63 -6.98 8.02
CA SER A 69 -3.10 -7.00 9.38
C SER A 69 -1.61 -6.65 9.42
N ASP A 70 -0.80 -7.20 8.52
CA ASP A 70 0.62 -6.90 8.45
C ASP A 70 0.88 -5.44 8.03
N GLN A 71 0.12 -4.90 7.08
CA GLN A 71 0.21 -3.49 6.73
C GLN A 71 -0.10 -2.57 7.93
N GLN A 72 -1.15 -2.88 8.69
CA GLN A 72 -1.47 -2.14 9.92
C GLN A 72 -0.35 -2.25 10.97
N ARG A 73 0.25 -3.44 11.12
CA ARG A 73 1.38 -3.68 12.02
C ARG A 73 2.58 -2.84 11.63
N ILE A 74 2.95 -2.80 10.34
CA ILE A 74 4.06 -2.01 9.83
C ILE A 74 3.82 -0.51 10.06
N LEU A 75 2.65 0.00 9.72
CA LEU A 75 2.29 1.41 9.95
C LEU A 75 2.33 1.78 11.43
N LYS A 76 1.87 0.89 12.31
CA LYS A 76 1.93 1.08 13.77
C LYS A 76 3.38 1.16 14.26
N LEU A 77 4.25 0.26 13.80
CA LEU A 77 5.67 0.27 14.16
C LEU A 77 6.38 1.52 13.65
N ALA A 78 6.12 1.94 12.41
CA ALA A 78 6.66 3.18 11.86
C ALA A 78 6.22 4.41 12.67
N LYS A 79 4.93 4.48 13.03
CA LYS A 79 4.39 5.54 13.89
C LYS A 79 5.02 5.54 15.27
N GLN A 80 5.19 4.37 15.90
CA GLN A 80 5.83 4.24 17.21
C GLN A 80 7.30 4.69 17.15
N ARG A 81 8.04 4.30 16.11
CA ARG A 81 9.42 4.75 15.90
C ARG A 81 9.49 6.27 15.75
N ARG A 82 8.62 6.88 14.94
CA ARG A 82 8.56 8.34 14.78
C ARG A 82 8.26 9.05 16.08
N ILE A 83 7.28 8.57 16.85
CA ILE A 83 6.94 9.15 18.17
C ILE A 83 8.13 9.03 19.12
N HIS A 84 8.80 7.88 19.16
CA HIS A 84 9.96 7.68 20.01
C HIS A 84 11.11 8.62 19.61
N GLN A 85 11.39 8.77 18.32
CA GLN A 85 12.41 9.68 17.82
C GLN A 85 12.11 11.13 18.23
N ILE A 86 10.88 11.61 18.01
CA ILE A 86 10.47 12.96 18.43
C ILE A 86 10.62 13.14 19.94
N TYR A 87 10.24 12.13 20.73
CA TYR A 87 10.41 12.17 22.18
C TYR A 87 11.89 12.26 22.59
N VAL A 88 12.74 11.44 21.98
CA VAL A 88 14.20 11.46 22.24
C VAL A 88 14.79 12.81 21.86
N GLU A 89 14.43 13.37 20.71
CA GLU A 89 14.86 14.71 20.28
C GLU A 89 14.44 15.79 21.27
N GLN A 90 13.20 15.76 21.76
CA GLN A 90 12.70 16.68 22.77
C GLN A 90 13.45 16.53 24.11
N GLU A 91 13.71 15.30 24.55
CA GLU A 91 14.50 15.03 25.75
C GLU A 91 15.93 15.56 25.62
N TRP A 92 16.57 15.38 24.45
CA TRP A 92 17.89 15.95 24.18
C TRP A 92 17.87 17.48 24.23
N GLN A 93 16.89 18.11 23.57
CA GLN A 93 16.72 19.56 23.61
C GLN A 93 16.50 20.06 25.05
N ASN A 94 15.69 19.37 25.85
CA ASN A 94 15.44 19.74 27.24
C ASN A 94 16.71 19.61 28.10
N ARG A 95 17.50 18.55 27.89
CA ARG A 95 18.79 18.37 28.58
C ARG A 95 19.82 19.41 28.17
N GLU A 96 19.92 19.70 26.88
CA GLU A 96 20.77 20.78 26.36
C GLU A 96 20.38 22.11 27.01
N LYS A 97 19.08 22.43 27.06
CA LYS A 97 18.55 23.63 27.72
C LYS A 97 18.81 23.65 29.23
N TYR A 98 18.80 22.52 29.90
CA TYR A 98 19.12 22.45 31.33
C TYR A 98 20.60 22.76 31.59
N ILE A 99 21.47 22.25 30.73
CA ILE A 99 22.92 22.38 30.88
C ILE A 99 23.41 23.79 30.46
N TYR A 100 22.94 24.27 29.31
CA TYR A 100 23.37 25.51 28.66
C TYR A 100 22.36 26.65 28.76
N GLY A 101 21.26 26.49 29.49
CA GLY A 101 20.28 27.57 29.72
C GLY A 101 20.76 28.58 30.74
N GLU A 102 20.04 29.71 30.90
CA GLU A 102 20.41 30.85 31.77
C GLU A 102 20.77 30.48 33.22
N ARG A 103 20.24 29.35 33.70
CA ARG A 103 20.45 28.82 35.05
C ARG A 103 21.26 27.51 35.06
N GLY A 104 21.86 27.15 33.94
CA GLY A 104 22.55 25.89 33.74
C GLY A 104 24.01 25.93 34.22
N PRO A 105 24.61 24.77 34.57
CA PRO A 105 26.00 24.70 35.03
C PRO A 105 27.04 25.15 34.00
N TRP A 106 26.70 25.10 32.70
CA TRP A 106 27.57 25.52 31.60
C TRP A 106 27.02 26.72 30.85
N TRP A 107 26.26 27.58 31.55
CA TRP A 107 25.83 28.85 31.00
C TRP A 107 27.02 29.75 30.64
N ASN A 108 26.99 30.32 29.44
CA ASN A 108 27.91 31.36 29.01
C ASN A 108 27.14 32.39 28.18
N GLU A 109 27.27 33.67 28.54
CA GLU A 109 26.61 34.81 27.87
C GLU A 109 26.96 34.87 26.38
N GLN A 110 28.16 34.46 25.98
CA GLN A 110 28.60 34.47 24.58
C GLN A 110 27.96 33.38 23.71
N ASN A 111 27.54 32.25 24.31
CA ASN A 111 26.95 31.10 23.62
C ASN A 111 25.43 30.99 23.80
N SER A 112 24.82 31.96 24.47
CA SER A 112 23.38 32.05 24.68
C SER A 112 22.66 32.26 23.34
N LYS A 113 22.04 31.20 22.81
CA LYS A 113 21.12 31.33 21.67
C LYS A 113 19.88 32.14 22.08
N GLU A 114 19.47 33.06 21.22
CA GLU A 114 18.25 33.85 21.42
C GLU A 114 17.03 32.90 21.46
N ARG A 115 16.24 33.00 22.54
CA ARG A 115 15.08 32.11 22.75
C ARG A 115 13.80 32.85 22.40
N HIS A 116 13.09 32.33 21.40
CA HIS A 116 11.79 32.85 21.01
C HIS A 116 10.67 32.10 21.72
N TRP A 117 9.62 32.83 22.08
CA TRP A 117 8.46 32.28 22.79
C TRP A 117 7.20 32.51 21.98
N LYS A 118 6.27 31.56 22.04
CA LYS A 118 4.92 31.68 21.50
C LYS A 118 3.90 31.23 22.52
N LEU A 119 2.66 31.69 22.38
CA LEU A 119 1.56 31.12 23.14
C LEU A 119 1.20 29.77 22.54
N SER A 120 0.97 28.79 23.39
CA SER A 120 0.41 27.51 22.97
C SER A 120 -1.03 27.71 22.51
N ASP A 121 -1.40 27.03 21.43
CA ASP A 121 -2.78 26.99 20.92
C ASP A 121 -3.75 26.33 21.91
N ARG A 122 -3.23 25.63 22.93
CA ARG A 122 -4.03 24.96 23.97
C ARG A 122 -4.06 25.80 25.24
N GLU A 123 -5.28 26.08 25.69
CA GLU A 123 -5.51 26.71 26.98
C GLU A 123 -5.20 25.76 28.15
N ASN A 124 -4.70 26.33 29.24
CA ASN A 124 -4.65 25.63 30.50
C ASN A 124 -6.06 25.56 31.10
N ILE A 125 -6.65 24.36 31.17
CA ILE A 125 -8.02 24.12 31.69
C ILE A 125 -8.22 24.69 33.10
N HIS A 126 -7.21 24.67 33.96
CA HIS A 126 -7.33 25.17 35.33
C HIS A 126 -7.22 26.69 35.45
N ARG A 127 -6.57 27.36 34.50
CA ARG A 127 -6.27 28.80 34.55
C ARG A 127 -6.97 29.60 33.46
N MET A 128 -7.64 28.93 32.52
CA MET A 128 -8.27 29.51 31.32
C MET A 128 -7.36 30.51 30.60
N ARG A 129 -6.07 30.16 30.47
CA ARG A 129 -5.04 30.98 29.84
C ARG A 129 -4.07 30.09 29.07
N CYS A 130 -3.63 30.54 27.89
CA CYS A 130 -2.62 29.84 27.09
C CYS A 130 -1.28 29.78 27.84
N LYS A 131 -0.55 28.68 27.67
CA LYS A 131 0.80 28.54 28.22
C LYS A 131 1.82 29.18 27.29
N LEU A 132 2.75 29.93 27.85
CA LEU A 132 3.94 30.35 27.11
C LEU A 132 4.81 29.11 26.87
N ILE A 133 5.11 28.84 25.60
CA ILE A 133 5.95 27.73 25.16
C ILE A 133 7.05 28.27 24.26
N GLU A 134 8.15 27.55 24.17
CA GLU A 134 9.25 27.93 23.30
C GLU A 134 8.86 27.74 21.84
N ASN A 135 9.26 28.69 21.00
CA ASN A 135 9.08 28.60 19.56
C ASN A 135 10.36 28.12 18.89
N ASN A 136 10.49 26.80 18.75
CA ASN A 136 11.62 26.19 18.05
C ASN A 136 11.64 26.52 16.54
N ASP A 137 10.46 26.78 15.94
CA ASP A 137 10.29 27.07 14.52
C ASP A 137 10.13 28.57 14.26
N PHE A 138 10.84 29.41 15.02
CA PHE A 138 10.76 30.85 14.84
C PHE A 138 11.33 31.24 13.48
N ASN A 139 10.47 31.78 12.62
CA ASN A 139 10.87 32.35 11.34
C ASN A 139 10.78 33.88 11.43
N LYS A 140 11.86 34.57 11.05
CA LYS A 140 11.90 36.04 10.96
C LYS A 140 11.06 36.58 9.78
N HIS A 141 10.60 35.68 8.92
CA HIS A 141 9.88 35.98 7.67
C HIS A 141 10.71 36.80 6.67
N ASP A 142 12.05 36.77 6.80
CA ASP A 142 12.96 37.48 5.89
C ASP A 142 12.78 36.98 4.45
N GLU A 143 12.67 35.67 4.24
CA GLU A 143 12.42 35.06 2.92
C GLU A 143 11.07 35.51 2.34
N ALA A 144 10.01 35.52 3.15
CA ALA A 144 8.68 35.98 2.71
C ALA A 144 8.68 37.48 2.37
N SER A 145 9.42 38.31 3.11
CA SER A 145 9.59 39.73 2.79
C SER A 145 10.38 39.91 1.50
N ARG A 146 11.45 39.14 1.28
CA ARG A 146 12.25 39.19 0.05
C ARG A 146 11.42 38.82 -1.17
N LEU A 147 10.59 37.77 -1.08
CA LEU A 147 9.65 37.39 -2.14
C LEU A 147 8.65 38.49 -2.45
N ARG A 148 8.06 39.12 -1.43
CA ARG A 148 7.14 40.27 -1.61
C ARG A 148 7.84 41.43 -2.33
N ASP A 149 9.08 41.69 -1.95
CA ASP A 149 9.86 42.83 -2.44
C ASP A 149 10.60 42.52 -3.76
N ASN A 150 10.37 41.34 -4.37
CA ASN A 150 11.04 40.83 -5.57
C ASN A 150 12.58 40.84 -5.48
N LEU A 151 13.11 40.78 -4.26
CA LEU A 151 14.53 40.53 -4.01
C LEU A 151 14.73 39.02 -4.23
N GLY A 152 15.20 38.63 -5.42
CA GLY A 152 15.39 37.23 -5.81
C GLY A 152 16.12 36.36 -4.76
N VAL A 153 16.01 35.04 -4.91
CA VAL A 153 16.60 34.03 -4.02
C VAL A 153 18.12 33.87 -4.26
N ASP A 154 18.83 34.96 -4.51
CA ASP A 154 20.14 34.92 -5.16
C ASP A 154 21.33 34.66 -4.23
N SER A 155 21.13 34.27 -2.96
CA SER A 155 22.28 34.08 -2.05
C SER A 155 22.25 32.86 -1.14
N MET A 156 21.07 32.37 -0.75
CA MET A 156 20.98 31.14 0.06
C MET A 156 20.70 29.89 -0.78
N ASP A 157 20.04 30.04 -1.93
CA ASP A 157 19.82 28.91 -2.83
C ASP A 157 21.10 28.47 -3.54
N GLU A 158 22.07 29.33 -3.85
CA GLU A 158 23.34 28.88 -4.42
C GLU A 158 24.11 27.94 -3.47
N SER A 159 24.11 28.22 -2.16
CA SER A 159 24.72 27.33 -1.16
C SER A 159 23.93 26.04 -0.97
N ARG A 160 22.59 26.09 -0.98
CA ARG A 160 21.76 24.89 -0.83
C ARG A 160 21.76 24.02 -2.10
N GLN A 161 21.68 24.63 -3.27
CA GLN A 161 21.80 23.99 -4.57
C GLN A 161 23.18 23.37 -4.75
N SER A 162 24.27 24.05 -4.37
CA SER A 162 25.61 23.45 -4.42
C SER A 162 25.75 22.23 -3.49
N LEU A 163 25.18 22.28 -2.29
CA LEU A 163 25.16 21.15 -1.34
C LEU A 163 24.30 19.98 -1.86
N LEU A 164 23.17 20.29 -2.51
CA LEU A 164 22.30 19.29 -3.15
C LEU A 164 22.99 18.66 -4.36
N GLU A 165 23.63 19.46 -5.21
CA GLU A 165 24.41 18.99 -6.36
C GLU A 165 25.57 18.10 -5.93
N GLU A 166 26.26 18.46 -4.85
CA GLU A 166 27.34 17.65 -4.29
C GLU A 166 26.82 16.31 -3.73
N SER A 167 25.69 16.33 -3.03
CA SER A 167 25.00 15.12 -2.56
C SER A 167 24.57 14.21 -3.73
N LEU A 168 24.03 14.78 -4.80
CA LEU A 168 23.64 14.05 -6.00
C LEU A 168 24.84 13.45 -6.73
N LYS A 169 25.95 14.19 -6.85
CA LYS A 169 27.21 13.69 -7.41
C LYS A 169 27.77 12.53 -6.59
N ASN A 170 27.75 12.63 -5.26
CA ASN A 170 28.21 11.58 -4.36
C ASN A 170 27.35 10.31 -4.45
N LYS A 171 26.02 10.45 -4.53
CA LYS A 171 25.12 9.32 -4.75
C LYS A 171 25.33 8.67 -6.12
N HIS A 172 25.53 9.47 -7.17
CA HIS A 172 25.79 8.94 -8.50
C HIS A 172 27.12 8.18 -8.56
N LEU A 173 28.15 8.66 -7.85
CA LEU A 173 29.45 7.99 -7.75
C LEU A 173 29.35 6.68 -6.95
N LEU A 174 28.53 6.64 -5.89
CA LEU A 174 28.24 5.41 -5.14
C LEU A 174 27.56 4.37 -6.04
N ILE A 175 26.54 4.78 -6.79
CA ILE A 175 25.84 3.92 -7.77
C ILE A 175 26.81 3.40 -8.83
N GLN A 176 27.68 4.26 -9.37
CA GLN A 176 28.71 3.84 -10.34
C GLN A 176 29.70 2.82 -9.74
N GLN A 177 30.10 3.00 -8.48
CA GLN A 177 30.96 2.04 -7.78
C GLN A 177 30.25 0.70 -7.55
N GLU A 178 28.98 0.71 -7.18
CA GLU A 178 28.18 -0.51 -6.98
C GLU A 178 27.95 -1.27 -8.30
N ILE A 179 27.74 -0.56 -9.41
CA ILE A 179 27.66 -1.14 -10.76
C ILE A 179 28.99 -1.80 -11.17
N LEU A 180 30.13 -1.15 -10.89
CA LEU A 180 31.47 -1.70 -11.19
C LEU A 180 31.79 -2.95 -10.35
N HIS A 181 31.21 -3.08 -9.16
CA HIS A 181 31.37 -4.25 -8.29
C HIS A 181 30.45 -5.44 -8.65
N GLY A 182 29.65 -5.35 -9.71
CA GLY A 182 28.88 -6.48 -10.26
C GLY A 182 27.66 -6.88 -9.44
N ASN A 183 27.20 -6.04 -8.52
CA ASN A 183 25.94 -6.25 -7.82
C ASN A 183 24.78 -5.91 -8.78
N SER A 184 23.96 -6.92 -9.10
CA SER A 184 22.71 -6.73 -9.85
C SER A 184 21.74 -5.92 -8.99
N PHE A 185 21.53 -4.66 -9.33
CA PHE A 185 20.46 -3.85 -8.74
C PHE A 185 19.11 -4.48 -9.10
N ASP A 186 18.28 -4.78 -8.09
CA ASP A 186 16.90 -5.18 -8.34
C ASP A 186 16.15 -3.93 -8.85
N GLU A 187 15.34 -4.05 -9.91
CA GLU A 187 14.63 -2.92 -10.54
C GLU A 187 13.80 -2.12 -9.52
N GLN A 188 13.39 -2.79 -8.44
CA GLN A 188 12.67 -2.22 -7.30
C GLN A 188 13.50 -1.24 -6.48
N GLU A 189 14.80 -1.50 -6.27
CA GLU A 189 15.67 -0.61 -5.49
C GLU A 189 15.96 0.69 -6.26
N LEU A 190 16.07 0.64 -7.59
CA LEU A 190 16.20 1.84 -8.44
C LEU A 190 14.92 2.69 -8.40
N LEU A 191 13.75 2.04 -8.42
CA LEU A 191 12.46 2.72 -8.31
C LEU A 191 12.28 3.37 -6.94
N ASP A 192 12.72 2.72 -5.87
CA ASP A 192 12.64 3.28 -4.51
C ASP A 192 13.54 4.52 -4.35
N ILE A 193 14.75 4.49 -4.90
CA ILE A 193 15.66 5.66 -4.93
C ILE A 193 15.06 6.79 -5.77
N ALA A 194 14.49 6.49 -6.94
CA ALA A 194 13.85 7.48 -7.80
C ALA A 194 12.64 8.13 -7.10
N ASN A 195 11.82 7.33 -6.42
CA ASN A 195 10.69 7.82 -5.65
C ASN A 195 11.12 8.66 -4.45
N GLU A 196 12.22 8.31 -3.78
CA GLU A 196 12.77 9.07 -2.66
C GLU A 196 13.32 10.43 -3.13
N THR A 197 14.00 10.48 -4.28
CA THR A 197 14.44 11.74 -4.89
C THR A 197 13.27 12.62 -5.35
N GLN A 198 12.21 12.02 -5.91
CA GLN A 198 10.98 12.76 -6.25
C GLN A 198 10.25 13.28 -5.01
N ALA A 199 10.22 12.52 -3.92
CA ALA A 199 9.61 12.94 -2.66
C ALA A 199 10.35 14.14 -2.05
N LEU A 200 11.69 14.13 -2.08
CA LEU A 200 12.50 15.26 -1.61
C LEU A 200 12.27 16.53 -2.45
N LEU A 201 12.17 16.39 -3.78
CA LEU A 201 11.84 17.50 -4.68
C LEU A 201 10.41 18.03 -4.48
N LEU A 202 9.46 17.17 -4.10
CA LEU A 202 8.09 17.58 -3.76
C LEU A 202 8.04 18.31 -2.42
N GLU A 203 8.75 17.83 -1.41
CA GLU A 203 8.84 18.49 -0.10
C GLU A 203 9.51 19.87 -0.18
N GLU A 204 10.42 20.09 -1.13
CA GLU A 204 10.98 21.42 -1.40
C GLU A 204 9.99 22.33 -2.13
N LYS A 205 9.18 21.80 -3.06
CA LYS A 205 8.12 22.57 -3.72
C LYS A 205 6.97 22.96 -2.80
N GLU A 206 6.69 22.18 -1.76
CA GLU A 206 5.68 22.52 -0.74
C GLU A 206 6.20 23.51 0.31
N LYS A 207 7.51 23.75 0.35
CA LYS A 207 8.17 24.72 1.26
C LYS A 207 8.47 26.07 0.61
N MET A 208 8.39 26.18 -0.72
CA MET A 208 8.36 27.44 -1.48
C MET A 208 6.94 28.01 -1.57
#